data_AF-A0A935JD78-F1
#
_entry.id   AF-A0A935JD78-F1
#
_cell.length_a   1.000
_cell.length_b   1.000
_cell.length_c   1.000
_cell.angle_alpha   90.00
_cell.angle_beta   90.00
_cell.angle_gamma   90.00
#
_symmetry.space_group_name_H-M   'P 1'
#
loop_
_entity.id
_entity.type
_entity.pdbx_description
1 polymer ?
#
loop_
_entity_poly.entity_id
_entity_poly.type
_entity_poly.pdbx_seq_one_letter_code
_entity_poly.pdbx_strand_id
1 'polypeptide(L)'
;MDIIGISLAALTTVLLVRHVVRERRYKEEHRSVAENVFKSLSVHSADPRFRFEGAVVQVIRDEEKAEKINGTFLAYKLTRIARNALGEYFWFHFRTDSPTQLKHIDQSRARIILKGKYLPPPSDHQTLSNNR
;
A
#
# COMPACT_ATOMS: atom_id res chain seq x y z
N MET A 1 39.06 -7.95 25.80
CA MET A 1 37.76 -8.16 25.12
C MET A 1 36.87 -8.87 26.11
N ASP A 2 35.95 -8.13 26.74
CA ASP A 2 35.24 -8.62 27.90
C ASP A 2 34.10 -9.54 27.48
N ILE A 3 34.12 -10.78 27.97
CA ILE A 3 33.14 -11.84 27.68
C ILE A 3 31.70 -11.36 27.97
N ILE A 4 31.54 -10.43 28.91
CA ILE A 4 30.29 -9.78 29.28
C ILE A 4 29.76 -8.88 28.13
N GLY A 5 30.64 -8.13 27.46
CA GLY A 5 30.25 -7.28 26.34
C GLY A 5 29.80 -8.08 25.12
N ILE A 6 30.48 -9.20 24.84
CA ILE A 6 30.12 -10.10 23.72
C ILE A 6 28.78 -10.79 23.97
N SER A 7 28.52 -11.26 25.20
CA SER A 7 27.26 -11.92 25.54
C SER A 7 26.05 -10.98 25.51
N LEU A 8 26.19 -9.74 25.96
CA LEU A 8 25.11 -8.74 25.88
C LEU A 8 24.80 -8.33 24.42
N ALA A 9 25.84 -8.15 23.60
CA ALA A 9 25.66 -7.85 22.18
C ALA A 9 24.98 -9.02 21.43
N ALA A 10 25.36 -10.27 21.76
CA ALA A 10 24.71 -11.44 21.18
C ALA A 10 23.23 -11.54 21.57
N LEU A 11 22.90 -11.33 22.86
CA LEU A 11 21.52 -11.38 23.33
C LEU A 11 20.63 -10.31 22.67
N THR A 12 21.11 -9.06 22.60
CA THR A 12 20.36 -7.97 21.96
C THR A 12 20.12 -8.25 20.48
N THR A 13 21.14 -8.75 19.77
CA THR A 13 21.02 -9.16 18.36
C THR A 13 19.95 -10.24 18.17
N VAL A 14 19.97 -11.29 19.00
CA VAL A 14 18.97 -12.37 18.94
C VAL A 14 17.56 -11.84 19.19
N LEU A 15 17.38 -10.95 20.18
CA LEU A 15 16.08 -10.35 20.48
C LEU A 15 15.55 -9.48 19.33
N LEU A 16 16.41 -8.66 18.71
CA LEU A 16 16.05 -7.84 17.55
C LEU A 16 15.67 -8.70 16.34
N VAL A 17 16.47 -9.73 16.02
CA VAL A 17 16.17 -10.67 14.93
C VAL A 17 14.85 -11.37 15.17
N ARG A 18 14.62 -11.88 16.40
CA ARG A 18 13.36 -12.54 16.75
C ARG A 18 12.17 -11.59 16.61
N HIS A 19 12.32 -10.31 16.98
CA HIS A 19 11.27 -9.30 16.82
C HIS A 19 10.93 -9.05 15.35
N VAL A 20 11.95 -8.86 14.50
CA VAL A 20 11.78 -8.61 13.06
C VAL A 20 11.16 -9.83 12.37
N VAL A 21 11.63 -11.04 12.67
CA VAL A 21 11.08 -12.28 12.09
C VAL A 21 9.62 -12.47 12.49
N ARG A 22 9.28 -12.22 13.76
CA ARG A 22 7.91 -12.34 14.24
C ARG A 22 6.97 -11.35 13.55
N GLU A 23 7.39 -10.10 13.38
CA GLU A 23 6.60 -9.10 12.64
C GLU A 23 6.46 -9.44 11.17
N ARG A 24 7.54 -9.94 10.53
CA ARG A 24 7.51 -10.36 9.13
C ARG A 24 6.51 -11.50 8.91
N ARG A 25 6.55 -12.53 9.76
CA ARG A 25 5.60 -13.66 9.69
C ARG A 25 4.15 -13.21 9.83
N TYR A 26 3.88 -12.33 10.79
CA TYR A 26 2.54 -11.77 10.99
C TYR A 26 2.04 -10.99 9.77
N LYS A 27 2.91 -10.20 9.13
CA LYS A 27 2.58 -9.51 7.88
C LYS A 27 2.33 -10.48 6.72
N GLU A 28 3.19 -11.49 6.58
CA GLU A 28 3.08 -12.50 5.51
C GLU A 28 1.77 -13.29 5.60
N GLU A 29 1.34 -13.66 6.81
CA GLU A 29 0.08 -14.37 7.06
C GLU A 29 -1.15 -13.58 6.58
N HIS A 30 -1.19 -12.28 6.83
CA HIS A 30 -2.34 -11.45 6.48
C HIS A 30 -2.27 -10.79 5.09
N ARG A 31 -1.09 -10.75 4.48
CA ARG A 31 -0.89 -10.13 3.15
C ARG A 31 -1.74 -10.78 2.08
N SER A 32 -1.83 -12.12 2.05
CA SER A 32 -2.61 -12.84 1.04
C SER A 32 -4.09 -12.49 1.10
N VAL A 33 -4.63 -12.33 2.32
CA VAL A 33 -6.02 -11.92 2.54
C VAL A 33 -6.24 -10.50 2.01
N ALA A 34 -5.36 -9.56 2.37
CA ALA A 34 -5.45 -8.18 1.91
C ALA A 34 -5.35 -8.07 0.37
N GLU A 35 -4.48 -8.86 -0.23
CA GLU A 35 -4.29 -8.94 -1.69
C GLU A 35 -5.53 -9.48 -2.39
N ASN A 36 -6.14 -10.55 -1.84
CA ASN A 36 -7.37 -11.12 -2.38
C ASN A 36 -8.53 -10.14 -2.29
N VAL A 37 -8.68 -9.46 -1.14
CA VAL A 37 -9.69 -8.42 -0.96
C VAL A 37 -9.47 -7.30 -1.98
N PHE A 38 -8.24 -6.79 -2.11
CA PHE A 38 -7.91 -5.75 -3.07
C PHE A 38 -8.30 -6.14 -4.50
N LYS A 39 -7.90 -7.33 -4.96
CA LYS A 39 -8.19 -7.82 -6.32
C LYS A 39 -9.68 -8.03 -6.59
N SER A 40 -10.44 -8.41 -5.55
CA SER A 40 -11.88 -8.63 -5.65
C SER A 40 -12.71 -7.34 -5.72
N LEU A 41 -12.12 -6.18 -5.39
CA LEU A 41 -12.84 -4.91 -5.40
C LEU A 41 -13.07 -4.41 -6.83
N SER A 42 -14.32 -4.04 -7.10
CA SER A 42 -14.72 -3.38 -8.33
C SER A 42 -15.69 -2.24 -8.02
N VAL A 43 -15.46 -1.07 -8.62
CA VAL A 43 -16.34 0.10 -8.54
C VAL A 43 -16.84 0.41 -9.93
N HIS A 44 -18.15 0.28 -10.09
CA HIS A 44 -18.84 0.62 -11.33
C HIS A 44 -19.28 2.09 -11.25
N SER A 45 -18.85 2.89 -12.22
CA SER A 45 -19.25 4.29 -12.37
C SER A 45 -19.65 4.55 -13.83
N ALA A 46 -20.63 5.44 -14.02
CA ALA A 46 -21.00 5.91 -15.34
C ALA A 46 -19.82 6.58 -16.04
N ASP A 47 -19.09 7.42 -15.30
CA ASP A 47 -17.84 8.04 -15.78
C ASP A 47 -16.67 7.04 -15.66
N PRO A 48 -16.03 6.67 -16.78
CA PRO A 48 -14.90 5.74 -16.81
C PRO A 48 -13.73 6.14 -15.91
N ARG A 49 -13.53 7.44 -15.66
CA ARG A 49 -12.44 7.95 -14.81
C ARG A 49 -12.53 7.43 -13.37
N PHE A 50 -13.74 7.25 -12.87
CA PHE A 50 -13.98 6.76 -11.51
C PHE A 50 -14.22 5.25 -11.43
N ARG A 51 -14.05 4.52 -12.53
CA ARG A 51 -14.07 3.05 -12.49
C ARG A 51 -12.80 2.51 -11.86
N PHE A 52 -12.96 1.47 -11.07
CA PHE A 52 -11.88 0.76 -10.41
C PHE A 52 -12.09 -0.73 -10.54
N GLU A 53 -11.02 -1.46 -10.87
CA GLU A 53 -11.02 -2.92 -10.88
C GLU A 53 -9.69 -3.40 -10.33
N GLY A 54 -9.73 -3.93 -9.10
CA GLY A 54 -8.54 -4.28 -8.33
C GLY A 54 -7.61 -5.29 -9.00
N ALA A 55 -8.15 -6.13 -9.89
CA ALA A 55 -7.39 -7.14 -10.62
C ALA A 55 -6.45 -6.56 -11.69
N VAL A 56 -6.76 -5.38 -12.26
CA VAL A 56 -6.07 -4.83 -13.43
C VAL A 56 -5.43 -3.46 -13.21
N VAL A 57 -5.76 -2.78 -12.10
CA VAL A 57 -5.16 -1.48 -11.76
C VAL A 57 -3.67 -1.59 -11.47
N GLN A 58 -2.93 -0.54 -11.79
CA GLN A 58 -1.50 -0.45 -11.51
C GLN A 58 -1.27 -0.05 -10.06
N VAL A 59 -0.54 -0.86 -9.29
CA VAL A 59 -0.13 -0.51 -7.92
C VAL A 59 1.09 0.41 -7.97
N ILE A 60 0.98 1.60 -7.37
CA ILE A 60 2.03 2.63 -7.39
C ILE A 60 2.82 2.65 -6.08
N ARG A 61 2.13 2.44 -4.95
CA ARG A 61 2.75 2.44 -3.63
C ARG A 61 1.98 1.52 -2.69
N ASP A 62 2.73 0.73 -1.95
CA ASP A 62 2.25 -0.05 -0.82
C ASP A 62 2.94 0.38 0.47
N GLU A 63 2.20 0.33 1.57
CA GLU A 63 2.70 0.53 2.91
C GLU A 63 2.04 -0.49 3.84
N GLU A 64 2.85 -1.40 4.37
CA GLU A 64 2.42 -2.45 5.30
C GLU A 64 2.85 -2.13 6.73
N LYS A 65 1.90 -2.18 7.67
CA LYS A 65 2.17 -1.98 9.10
C LYS A 65 1.53 -3.08 9.92
N ALA A 66 2.25 -3.52 10.94
CA ALA A 66 1.70 -4.36 12.00
C ALA A 66 1.52 -3.47 13.23
N GLU A 67 0.27 -3.21 13.60
CA GLU A 67 -0.08 -2.44 14.78
C GLU A 67 0.09 -3.31 16.03
N LYS A 68 0.74 -2.76 17.05
CA LYS A 68 1.04 -3.48 18.30
C LYS A 68 0.59 -2.65 19.50
N ILE A 69 0.06 -3.32 20.50
CA ILE A 69 -0.17 -2.77 21.84
C ILE A 69 0.55 -3.70 22.83
N ASN A 70 1.43 -3.14 23.67
CA ASN A 70 2.20 -3.89 24.67
C ASN A 70 2.91 -5.14 24.13
N GLY A 71 3.50 -5.03 22.93
CA GLY A 71 4.23 -6.14 22.29
C GLY A 71 3.34 -7.23 21.65
N THR A 72 2.02 -7.09 21.74
CA THR A 72 1.05 -7.98 21.11
C THR A 72 0.54 -7.36 19.81
N PHE A 73 0.46 -8.16 18.74
CA PHE A 73 -0.10 -7.71 17.47
C PHE A 73 -1.61 -7.52 17.61
N LEU A 74 -2.07 -6.33 17.27
CA LEU A 74 -3.49 -5.97 17.29
C LEU A 74 -4.10 -6.11 15.90
N ALA A 75 -3.45 -5.53 14.89
CA ALA A 75 -3.97 -5.50 13.54
C ALA A 75 -2.86 -5.44 12.49
N TYR A 76 -3.11 -6.07 11.34
CA TYR A 76 -2.36 -5.82 10.13
C TYR A 76 -3.04 -4.72 9.32
N LYS A 77 -2.25 -3.77 8.81
CA LYS A 77 -2.69 -2.67 7.95
C LYS A 77 -1.94 -2.73 6.62
N LEU A 78 -2.68 -2.69 5.52
CA LEU A 78 -2.14 -2.45 4.17
C LEU A 78 -2.79 -1.19 3.61
N THR A 79 -1.97 -0.16 3.37
CA THR A 79 -2.38 1.02 2.63
C THR A 79 -1.77 0.97 1.25
N ARG A 80 -2.60 1.05 0.21
CA ARG A 80 -2.19 0.94 -1.19
C ARG A 80 -2.71 2.12 -1.99
N ILE A 81 -1.84 2.71 -2.81
CA ILE A 81 -2.22 3.68 -3.83
C ILE A 81 -2.14 2.96 -5.17
N ALA A 82 -3.28 2.88 -5.87
CA ALA A 82 -3.38 2.31 -7.19
C ALA A 82 -3.82 3.36 -8.21
N ARG A 83 -3.52 3.11 -9.49
CA ARG A 83 -3.83 3.97 -10.63
C ARG A 83 -4.55 3.16 -11.69
N ASN A 84 -5.67 3.67 -12.21
CA ASN A 84 -6.37 3.03 -13.32
C ASN A 84 -5.74 3.40 -14.68
N ALA A 85 -6.26 2.82 -15.78
CA ALA A 85 -5.75 3.04 -17.12
C ALA A 85 -5.84 4.52 -17.59
N LEU A 86 -6.82 5.26 -17.07
CA LEU A 86 -7.01 6.69 -17.37
C LEU A 86 -6.14 7.61 -16.50
N GLY A 87 -5.36 7.03 -15.59
CA GLY A 87 -4.44 7.75 -14.73
C GLY A 87 -5.06 8.34 -13.47
N GLU A 88 -6.28 7.95 -13.13
CA GLU A 88 -6.93 8.31 -11.87
C GLU A 88 -6.46 7.42 -10.73
N TYR A 89 -6.39 8.00 -9.53
CA TYR A 89 -5.80 7.37 -8.36
C TYR A 89 -6.83 6.94 -7.34
N PHE A 90 -6.54 5.81 -6.69
CA PHE A 90 -7.39 5.22 -5.66
C PHE A 90 -6.55 4.87 -4.44
N TRP A 91 -7.02 5.32 -3.28
CA TRP A 91 -6.50 4.95 -1.98
C TRP A 91 -7.29 3.77 -1.43
N PHE A 92 -6.59 2.68 -1.20
CA PHE A 92 -7.09 1.47 -0.57
C PHE A 92 -6.50 1.34 0.82
N HIS A 93 -7.34 0.98 1.79
CA HIS A 93 -6.92 0.69 3.14
C HIS A 93 -7.61 -0.55 3.65
N PHE A 94 -6.78 -1.57 3.90
CA PHE A 94 -7.17 -2.80 4.53
C PHE A 94 -6.65 -2.83 5.95
N ARG A 95 -7.51 -3.31 6.86
CA ARG A 95 -7.15 -3.58 8.23
C ARG A 95 -7.89 -4.83 8.70
N THR A 96 -7.21 -5.72 9.43
CA THR A 96 -7.79 -7.02 9.81
C THR A 96 -9.01 -6.93 10.74
N ASP A 97 -9.15 -5.83 11.49
CA ASP A 97 -10.20 -5.60 12.48
C ASP A 97 -11.15 -4.44 12.10
N SER A 98 -11.20 -4.04 10.84
CA SER A 98 -12.23 -3.09 10.37
C SER A 98 -12.58 -3.29 8.90
N PRO A 99 -13.75 -2.79 8.46
CA PRO A 99 -14.13 -2.83 7.05
C PRO A 99 -13.06 -2.19 6.15
N THR A 100 -12.88 -2.80 4.98
CA THR A 100 -11.97 -2.29 3.96
C THR A 100 -12.49 -0.99 3.38
N GLN A 101 -11.60 -0.04 3.12
CA GLN A 101 -11.93 1.25 2.55
C GLN A 101 -11.25 1.41 1.18
N LEU A 102 -12.01 1.92 0.22
CA LEU A 102 -11.53 2.32 -1.08
C LEU A 102 -12.07 3.72 -1.39
N LYS A 103 -11.19 4.64 -1.75
CA LYS A 103 -11.55 6.03 -2.04
C LYS A 103 -10.80 6.51 -3.28
N HIS A 104 -11.52 7.13 -4.21
CA HIS A 104 -10.88 7.93 -5.24
C HIS A 104 -10.13 9.11 -4.59
N ILE A 105 -8.96 9.43 -5.11
CA ILE A 105 -8.20 10.60 -4.69
C ILE A 105 -7.89 11.43 -5.94
N ASP A 106 -8.12 12.74 -5.83
CA ASP A 106 -7.80 13.66 -6.91
C ASP A 106 -6.28 13.74 -7.16
N GLN A 107 -5.93 14.22 -8.35
CA GLN A 107 -4.54 14.33 -8.80
C GLN A 107 -3.67 15.19 -7.87
N SER A 108 -4.24 16.23 -7.24
CA SER A 108 -3.49 17.11 -6.33
C SER A 108 -3.08 16.35 -5.05
N ARG A 109 -4.00 15.58 -4.47
CA ARG A 109 -3.74 14.72 -3.30
C ARG A 109 -2.78 13.60 -3.64
N ALA A 110 -2.96 12.95 -4.80
CA ALA A 110 -2.06 11.91 -5.28
C ALA A 110 -0.62 12.44 -5.42
N ARG A 111 -0.45 13.63 -5.99
CA ARG A 111 0.86 14.28 -6.13
C ARG A 111 1.54 14.55 -4.80
N ILE A 112 0.79 15.01 -3.79
CA ILE A 112 1.32 15.25 -2.43
C ILE A 112 1.73 13.94 -1.75
N ILE A 113 0.90 12.90 -1.85
CA ILE A 113 1.13 11.61 -1.18
C ILE A 113 2.29 10.84 -1.82
N LEU A 114 2.35 10.84 -3.15
CA LEU A 114 3.32 10.04 -3.93
C LEU A 114 4.64 10.76 -4.15
N LYS A 115 4.67 12.10 -4.11
CA LYS A 115 5.88 12.90 -4.33
C LYS A 115 6.60 12.47 -5.61
N GLY A 116 7.85 12.01 -5.52
CA GLY A 116 8.64 11.54 -6.67
C GLY A 116 8.14 10.28 -7.37
N LYS A 117 7.14 9.59 -6.82
CA LYS A 117 6.49 8.42 -7.45
C LYS A 117 5.20 8.77 -8.19
N TYR A 118 4.82 10.04 -8.22
CA TYR A 118 3.61 10.49 -8.92
C TYR A 118 3.79 10.39 -10.44
N LEU A 119 2.81 9.79 -11.11
CA LEU A 119 2.71 9.74 -12.56
C LEU A 119 1.56 10.64 -13.02
N PRO A 120 1.79 11.63 -13.89
CA PRO A 120 0.72 12.45 -14.43
C PRO A 120 -0.29 11.60 -15.23
N PRO A 121 -1.53 12.05 -15.42
CA PRO A 121 -2.48 11.42 -16.33
C PRO A 121 -1.90 11.38 -17.76
N PRO A 122 -2.29 10.40 -18.60
CA PRO A 122 -1.89 10.39 -19.99
C PRO A 122 -2.31 11.71 -20.64
N SER A 123 -1.39 12.42 -21.25
CA SER A 123 -1.69 13.66 -21.94
C SER A 123 -2.56 13.34 -23.16
N ASP A 124 -3.70 14.01 -23.33
CA ASP A 124 -4.48 14.02 -24.57
C ASP A 124 -3.74 14.78 -25.70
N HIS A 125 -2.43 14.53 -25.89
CA HIS A 125 -1.63 15.13 -26.95
C HIS A 125 -1.85 14.38 -28.26
N GLN A 126 -3.04 14.52 -28.86
CA GLN A 126 -3.27 14.18 -30.26
C GLN A 126 -4.60 14.75 -30.82
N THR A 127 -4.88 16.06 -30.73
CA THR A 127 -6.01 16.63 -31.51
C THR A 127 -5.96 18.10 -31.92
N LEU A 128 -4.88 18.86 -31.74
CA LEU A 128 -4.88 20.28 -32.14
C LEU A 128 -3.59 20.81 -32.81
N SER A 129 -2.77 19.96 -33.44
CA SER A 129 -1.58 20.41 -34.20
C SER A 129 -1.66 20.21 -35.73
N ASN A 130 -2.81 19.79 -36.27
CA ASN A 130 -2.97 19.56 -37.73
C ASN A 130 -4.01 20.49 -38.38
N ASN A 131 -4.18 21.70 -37.87
CA ASN A 131 -4.89 22.77 -38.56
C ASN A 131 -4.08 24.07 -38.46
N ARG A 132 -3.01 24.17 -39.25
CA ARG A 132 -2.45 25.42 -39.75
C ARG A 132 -1.73 25.18 -41.06
#